data_AF-A0A930S8V1-F1
#
_entry.id   AF-A0A930S8V1-F1
#
_cell.length_a   1.000
_cell.length_b   1.000
_cell.length_c   1.000
_cell.angle_alpha   90.00
_cell.angle_beta   90.00
_cell.angle_gamma   90.00
#
_symmetry.space_group_name_H-M   'P 1'
#
loop_
_entity.id
_entity.type
_entity.pdbx_description
1 polymer ?
#
loop_
_entity_poly.entity_id
_entity_poly.type
_entity_poly.pdbx_seq_one_letter_code
_entity_poly.pdbx_strand_id
1 'polypeptide(L)'
;MSIDDYRPHFMVEAVYDLKPDQLREHGIRAVLVDLDNTLIAWNNPDGTPELRAWLDEMTEADIPVVVVSNNKYERVERAVVNFHVDFVSRAMKPFTKGINEAIERYHFNRDEVVMVGDQLMTDIRASHRAGIRSILVKPLVKSDAWVTKFNRWRERRMWKKIEKAYGPMTFNKGI
;
A
#
# COMPACT_ATOMS: atom_id res chain seq x y z
N MET A 1 10.33 -11.63 -16.22
CA MET A 1 9.85 -10.74 -15.15
C MET A 1 10.82 -9.58 -15.11
N SER A 2 10.36 -8.38 -15.49
CA SER A 2 11.23 -7.21 -15.59
C SER A 2 11.55 -6.69 -14.19
N ILE A 3 12.64 -5.94 -14.08
CA ILE A 3 12.93 -5.14 -12.88
C ILE A 3 11.83 -4.08 -12.70
N ASP A 4 11.24 -3.63 -13.80
CA ASP A 4 10.20 -2.59 -13.83
C ASP A 4 8.93 -3.01 -13.08
N ASP A 5 8.59 -4.30 -13.09
CA ASP A 5 7.45 -4.88 -12.35
C ASP A 5 7.57 -4.67 -10.82
N TYR A 6 8.73 -4.22 -10.34
CA TYR A 6 9.05 -4.01 -8.93
C TYR A 6 9.45 -2.57 -8.64
N ARG A 7 9.44 -1.68 -9.63
CA ARG A 7 9.83 -0.28 -9.43
C ARG A 7 8.62 0.51 -8.94
N PRO A 8 8.64 1.07 -7.72
CA PRO A 8 7.53 1.92 -7.28
C PRO A 8 7.47 3.21 -8.11
N HIS A 9 6.27 3.76 -8.28
CA HIS A 9 6.07 5.06 -8.94
C HIS A 9 6.46 6.20 -7.99
N PHE A 10 6.11 6.07 -6.71
CA PHE A 10 6.52 7.00 -5.66
C PHE A 10 6.99 6.26 -4.41
N MET A 11 7.75 6.96 -3.58
CA MET A 11 8.32 6.42 -2.35
C MET A 11 8.19 7.44 -1.23
N VAL A 12 7.41 7.10 -0.20
CA VAL A 12 7.11 8.02 0.91
C VAL A 12 7.47 7.41 2.26
N GLU A 13 7.84 8.22 3.25
CA GLU A 13 8.31 7.67 4.53
C GLU A 13 7.22 6.89 5.26
N ALA A 14 6.03 7.48 5.40
CA ALA A 14 4.85 6.85 5.95
C ALA A 14 3.62 7.11 5.07
N VAL A 15 2.62 6.23 5.17
CA VAL A 15 1.34 6.45 4.48
C VAL A 15 0.67 7.77 4.91
N TYR A 16 0.88 8.19 6.16
CA TYR A 16 0.33 9.42 6.72
C TYR A 16 0.96 10.70 6.13
N ASP A 17 2.09 10.58 5.42
CA ASP A 17 2.70 11.70 4.71
C ASP A 17 2.01 12.00 3.36
N LEU A 18 1.08 11.14 2.93
CA LEU A 18 0.30 11.37 1.71
C LEU A 18 -0.80 12.39 1.98
N LYS A 19 -0.76 13.51 1.28
CA LYS A 19 -1.80 14.55 1.36
C LYS A 19 -2.77 14.51 0.17
N PRO A 20 -4.07 14.78 0.41
CA PRO A 20 -5.06 14.76 -0.66
C PRO A 20 -4.73 15.63 -1.87
N ASP A 21 -4.17 16.83 -1.65
CA ASP A 21 -3.81 17.74 -2.73
C ASP A 21 -2.73 17.16 -3.64
N GLN A 22 -1.68 16.56 -3.06
CA GLN A 22 -0.62 15.89 -3.82
C GLN A 22 -1.17 14.71 -4.62
N LEU A 23 -2.04 13.89 -4.00
CA LEU A 23 -2.71 12.80 -4.72
C LEU A 23 -3.50 13.35 -5.92
N ARG A 24 -4.23 14.45 -5.73
CA ARG A 24 -5.05 15.06 -6.77
C ARG A 24 -4.25 15.66 -7.91
N GLU A 25 -3.12 16.30 -7.62
CA GLU A 25 -2.16 16.84 -8.61
C GLU A 25 -1.62 15.74 -9.52
N HIS A 26 -1.42 14.55 -8.96
CA HIS A 26 -1.06 13.37 -9.73
C HIS A 26 -2.27 12.68 -10.37
N GLY A 27 -3.49 13.20 -10.29
CA GLY A 27 -4.69 12.57 -10.84
C GLY A 27 -5.10 11.28 -10.11
N ILE A 28 -4.66 11.09 -8.87
CA ILE A 28 -5.12 10.01 -8.00
C ILE A 28 -6.44 10.47 -7.36
N ARG A 29 -7.42 9.56 -7.31
CA ARG A 29 -8.76 9.76 -6.74
C ARG A 29 -9.14 8.67 -5.75
N ALA A 30 -8.45 7.54 -5.73
CA ALA A 30 -8.70 6.45 -4.79
C ALA A 30 -7.40 5.81 -4.31
N VAL A 31 -7.36 5.43 -3.03
CA VAL A 31 -6.19 4.83 -2.38
C VAL A 31 -6.53 3.42 -1.92
N LEU A 32 -5.84 2.43 -2.49
CA LEU A 32 -5.78 1.08 -1.96
C LEU A 32 -4.57 0.99 -1.03
N VAL A 33 -4.75 0.46 0.17
CA VAL A 33 -3.66 0.42 1.17
C VAL A 33 -3.51 -0.97 1.77
N ASP A 34 -2.27 -1.44 1.95
CA ASP A 34 -2.02 -2.65 2.74
C ASP A 34 -2.28 -2.41 4.24
N LEU A 35 -2.60 -3.48 4.96
CA LEU A 35 -2.93 -3.39 6.39
C LEU A 35 -1.67 -3.45 7.28
N ASP A 36 -1.00 -4.60 7.30
CA ASP A 36 0.03 -4.89 8.30
C ASP A 36 1.36 -4.25 7.91
N ASN A 37 1.98 -3.52 8.84
CA ASN A 37 3.22 -2.75 8.62
C ASN A 37 3.11 -1.61 7.60
N THR A 38 1.92 -1.32 7.09
CA THR A 38 1.63 -0.16 6.24
C THR A 38 0.67 0.80 6.94
N LEU A 39 -0.58 0.38 7.17
CA LEU A 39 -1.59 1.21 7.84
C LEU A 39 -1.55 1.06 9.37
N ILE A 40 -1.29 -0.16 9.87
CA ILE A 40 -1.27 -0.46 11.30
C ILE A 40 -0.03 -1.29 11.63
N ALA A 41 0.64 -0.95 12.73
CA ALA A 41 1.66 -1.83 13.30
C ALA A 41 0.97 -3.11 13.80
N TRP A 42 1.48 -4.29 13.44
CA TRP A 42 0.82 -5.56 13.75
C TRP A 42 0.51 -5.80 15.25
N ASN A 43 1.17 -5.03 16.15
CA ASN A 43 1.04 -5.07 17.60
C ASN A 43 0.22 -3.91 18.22
N ASN A 44 -0.37 -3.00 17.43
CA ASN A 44 -1.21 -1.91 17.91
C ASN A 44 -2.56 -1.85 17.15
N PRO A 45 -3.56 -2.67 17.54
CA PRO A 45 -4.81 -2.78 16.80
C PRO A 45 -5.72 -1.54 16.89
N ASP A 46 -5.47 -0.64 17.86
CA ASP A 46 -6.30 0.57 18.06
C ASP A 46 -5.90 1.74 17.14
N GLY A 47 -4.89 1.50 16.30
CA GLY A 47 -4.27 2.48 15.41
C GLY A 47 -3.60 3.62 16.18
N THR A 48 -3.08 4.59 15.44
CA THR A 48 -2.47 5.78 16.04
C THR A 48 -3.34 7.01 15.77
N PRO A 49 -3.23 8.10 16.56
CA PRO A 49 -3.93 9.36 16.26
C PRO A 49 -3.64 9.88 14.84
N GLU A 50 -2.41 9.66 14.35
CA GLU A 50 -2.00 10.04 12.99
C GLU A 50 -2.76 9.27 11.91
N LEU A 51 -3.04 7.97 12.13
CA LEU A 51 -3.88 7.19 11.22
C LEU A 51 -5.30 7.77 11.13
N ARG A 52 -5.90 8.11 12.27
CA ARG A 52 -7.26 8.67 12.30
C ARG A 52 -7.32 10.00 11.57
N ALA A 53 -6.41 10.91 11.92
CA ALA A 53 -6.32 12.21 11.26
C ALA A 53 -6.11 12.07 9.74
N TRP A 54 -5.26 11.12 9.31
CA TRP A 54 -5.03 10.88 7.89
C TRP A 54 -6.28 10.35 7.17
N LEU A 55 -7.03 9.42 7.79
CA LEU A 55 -8.29 8.93 7.22
C LEU A 55 -9.37 10.02 7.17
N ASP A 56 -9.44 10.86 8.20
CA ASP A 56 -10.34 12.01 8.24
C ASP A 56 -10.00 13.00 7.11
N GLU A 57 -8.73 13.35 6.93
CA GLU A 57 -8.27 14.20 5.81
C GLU A 57 -8.63 13.62 4.44
N MET A 58 -8.50 12.30 4.24
CA MET A 58 -8.87 11.63 2.98
C MET A 58 -10.39 11.65 2.76
N THR A 59 -11.16 11.45 3.83
CA THR A 59 -12.63 11.45 3.79
C THR A 59 -13.15 12.85 3.47
N GLU A 60 -12.64 13.89 4.12
CA GLU A 60 -13.00 15.29 3.87
C GLU A 60 -12.65 15.73 2.44
N ALA A 61 -11.66 15.08 1.82
CA ALA A 61 -11.25 15.32 0.44
C ALA A 61 -11.93 14.38 -0.57
N ASP A 62 -12.95 13.62 -0.19
CA ASP A 62 -13.65 12.66 -1.07
C ASP A 62 -12.69 11.66 -1.77
N ILE A 63 -11.60 11.28 -1.09
CA ILE A 63 -10.65 10.26 -1.55
C ILE A 63 -10.94 8.95 -0.81
N PRO A 64 -11.64 7.98 -1.42
CA PRO A 64 -11.88 6.70 -0.79
C PRO A 64 -10.57 5.96 -0.50
N VAL A 65 -10.44 5.53 0.75
CA VAL A 65 -9.37 4.64 1.21
C VAL A 65 -9.97 3.25 1.38
N VAL A 66 -9.36 2.24 0.75
CA VAL A 66 -9.80 0.84 0.86
C VAL A 66 -8.62 -0.03 1.24
N VAL A 67 -8.77 -0.78 2.33
CA VAL A 67 -7.74 -1.73 2.78
C VAL A 67 -7.75 -2.98 1.88
N VAL A 68 -6.61 -3.34 1.31
CA VAL A 68 -6.45 -4.55 0.48
C VAL A 68 -5.39 -5.44 1.12
N SER A 69 -5.82 -6.51 1.81
CA SER A 69 -4.94 -7.35 2.64
C SER A 69 -5.00 -8.83 2.26
N ASN A 70 -3.87 -9.52 2.38
CA ASN A 70 -3.79 -10.98 2.23
C ASN A 70 -4.34 -11.76 3.44
N ASN A 71 -4.64 -11.08 4.54
CA ASN A 71 -5.14 -11.72 5.75
C ASN A 71 -6.57 -12.25 5.61
N LYS A 72 -6.97 -13.08 6.57
CA LYS A 72 -8.34 -13.55 6.71
C LYS A 72 -9.27 -12.41 7.12
N TYR A 73 -10.53 -12.51 6.72
CA TYR A 73 -11.58 -11.52 6.95
C TYR A 73 -11.61 -11.05 8.41
N GLU A 74 -11.65 -11.97 9.37
CA GLU A 74 -11.81 -11.66 10.80
C GLU A 74 -10.66 -10.81 11.35
N ARG A 75 -9.45 -10.99 10.80
CA ARG A 75 -8.26 -10.20 11.19
C ARG A 75 -8.28 -8.81 10.57
N VAL A 76 -8.78 -8.67 9.35
CA VAL A 76 -8.88 -7.39 8.66
C VAL A 76 -9.99 -6.57 9.28
N GLU A 77 -11.20 -7.15 9.40
CA GLU A 77 -12.38 -6.53 9.99
C GLU A 77 -12.07 -5.97 11.38
N ARG A 78 -11.54 -6.80 12.28
CA ARG A 78 -11.17 -6.36 13.64
C ARG A 78 -10.19 -5.19 13.66
N ALA A 79 -9.31 -5.09 12.65
CA ALA A 79 -8.32 -4.02 12.58
C ALA A 79 -8.89 -2.72 12.00
N VAL A 80 -9.92 -2.79 11.17
CA VAL A 80 -10.48 -1.61 10.48
C VAL A 80 -11.81 -1.13 11.08
N VAL A 81 -12.47 -1.95 11.91
CA VAL A 81 -13.82 -1.68 12.44
C VAL A 81 -13.94 -0.34 13.15
N ASN A 82 -12.91 0.08 13.89
CA ASN A 82 -12.90 1.35 14.63
C ASN A 82 -12.66 2.58 13.74
N PHE A 83 -12.25 2.38 12.49
CA PHE A 83 -11.89 3.43 11.55
C PHE A 83 -12.94 3.63 10.46
N HIS A 84 -13.97 2.77 10.38
CA HIS A 84 -14.99 2.81 9.33
C HIS A 84 -14.41 2.80 7.91
N VAL A 85 -13.29 2.08 7.73
CA VAL A 85 -12.63 1.94 6.43
C VAL A 85 -13.03 0.63 5.78
N ASP A 86 -13.40 0.72 4.52
CA ASP A 86 -13.74 -0.43 3.70
C ASP A 86 -12.54 -1.34 3.42
N PHE A 87 -12.80 -2.62 3.14
CA PHE A 87 -11.72 -3.56 2.89
C PHE A 87 -12.04 -4.72 1.94
N VAL A 88 -10.96 -5.26 1.38
CA VAL A 88 -10.87 -6.54 0.67
C VAL A 88 -9.87 -7.43 1.41
N SER A 89 -10.37 -8.54 1.96
CA SER A 89 -9.55 -9.56 2.61
C SER A 89 -9.12 -10.64 1.62
N ARG A 90 -8.15 -11.48 1.98
CA ARG A 90 -7.60 -12.55 1.13
C ARG A 90 -7.29 -12.06 -0.29
N ALA A 91 -6.67 -10.88 -0.41
CA ALA A 91 -6.40 -10.18 -1.66
C ALA A 91 -5.49 -10.95 -2.65
N MET A 92 -4.77 -11.96 -2.17
CA MET A 92 -3.85 -12.80 -2.94
C MET A 92 -2.69 -12.04 -3.62
N LYS A 93 -2.25 -10.91 -3.08
CA LYS A 93 -1.01 -10.24 -3.54
C LYS A 93 0.17 -11.23 -3.48
N PRO A 94 1.03 -11.35 -4.50
CA PRO A 94 1.25 -10.42 -5.63
C PRO A 94 0.36 -10.64 -6.86
N PHE A 95 -0.71 -11.42 -6.77
CA PHE A 95 -1.72 -11.50 -7.83
C PHE A 95 -2.68 -10.31 -7.73
N THR A 96 -3.46 -10.10 -8.79
CA THR A 96 -4.31 -8.90 -8.94
C THR A 96 -5.69 -9.04 -8.30
N LYS A 97 -6.04 -10.22 -7.76
CA LYS A 97 -7.41 -10.56 -7.36
C LYS A 97 -8.05 -9.50 -6.47
N GLY A 98 -7.44 -9.18 -5.32
CA GLY A 98 -8.03 -8.21 -4.40
C GLY A 98 -8.03 -6.77 -4.90
N ILE A 99 -7.04 -6.40 -5.73
CA ILE A 99 -7.02 -5.08 -6.37
C ILE A 99 -8.16 -4.95 -7.39
N ASN A 100 -8.35 -5.96 -8.24
CA ASN A 100 -9.45 -6.00 -9.20
C ASN A 100 -10.80 -6.04 -8.49
N GLU A 101 -10.93 -6.79 -7.40
CA GLU A 101 -12.15 -6.82 -6.58
C GLU A 101 -12.50 -5.42 -6.03
N ALA A 102 -11.52 -4.67 -5.54
CA ALA A 102 -11.75 -3.29 -5.10
C ALA A 102 -12.15 -2.38 -6.28
N ILE A 103 -11.42 -2.45 -7.39
CA ILE A 103 -11.72 -1.66 -8.60
C ILE A 103 -13.14 -1.92 -9.10
N GLU A 104 -13.56 -3.18 -9.16
CA GLU A 104 -14.89 -3.58 -9.62
C GLU A 104 -15.99 -3.17 -8.63
N ARG A 105 -15.78 -3.39 -7.33
CA ARG A 105 -16.76 -3.08 -6.28
C ARG A 105 -17.07 -1.59 -6.19
N TYR A 106 -16.05 -0.74 -6.34
CA TYR A 106 -16.18 0.71 -6.18
C TYR A 106 -16.16 1.47 -7.51
N HIS A 107 -16.16 0.75 -8.63
CA HIS A 107 -16.15 1.32 -9.98
C HIS A 107 -15.02 2.32 -10.23
N PHE A 108 -13.84 2.07 -9.65
CA PHE A 108 -12.70 2.96 -9.84
C PHE A 108 -12.10 2.87 -11.24
N ASN A 109 -11.60 3.98 -11.76
CA ASN A 109 -10.74 3.96 -12.93
C ASN A 109 -9.31 3.59 -12.53
N ARG A 110 -8.67 2.64 -13.24
CA ARG A 110 -7.31 2.16 -12.95
C ARG A 110 -6.28 3.30 -12.92
N ASP A 111 -6.43 4.26 -13.81
CA ASP A 111 -5.51 5.39 -13.93
C ASP A 111 -5.58 6.33 -12.72
N GLU A 112 -6.69 6.32 -11.98
CA GLU A 112 -6.94 7.18 -10.81
C GLU A 112 -6.70 6.47 -9.49
N VAL A 113 -6.32 5.19 -9.51
CA VAL A 113 -6.10 4.36 -8.32
C VAL A 113 -4.61 4.19 -8.05
N VAL A 114 -4.25 4.23 -6.76
CA VAL A 114 -2.91 3.91 -6.31
C VAL A 114 -2.92 2.82 -5.24
N MET A 115 -1.97 1.88 -5.29
CA MET A 115 -1.71 0.92 -4.21
C MET A 115 -0.56 1.41 -3.33
N VAL A 116 -0.78 1.47 -2.03
CA VAL A 116 0.22 1.84 -1.02
C VAL A 116 0.58 0.62 -0.17
N GLY A 117 1.86 0.30 -0.04
CA GLY A 117 2.33 -0.82 0.78
C GLY A 117 3.82 -0.79 1.06
N ASP A 118 4.32 -1.63 1.98
CA ASP A 118 5.73 -1.65 2.40
C ASP A 118 6.59 -2.71 1.66
N GLN A 119 5.97 -3.55 0.84
CA GLN A 119 6.63 -4.72 0.25
C GLN A 119 6.70 -4.66 -1.28
N LEU A 120 7.92 -4.72 -1.83
CA LEU A 120 8.13 -4.78 -3.28
C LEU A 120 7.57 -6.07 -3.88
N MET A 121 7.72 -7.20 -3.17
CA MET A 121 7.39 -8.52 -3.72
C MET A 121 5.90 -8.83 -3.74
N THR A 122 5.09 -8.04 -3.03
CA THR A 122 3.65 -8.19 -2.92
C THR A 122 2.92 -6.97 -3.48
N ASP A 123 3.01 -5.81 -2.86
CA ASP A 123 2.15 -4.66 -3.14
C ASP A 123 2.53 -3.97 -4.45
N ILE A 124 3.82 -3.66 -4.61
CA ILE A 124 4.32 -3.02 -5.84
C ILE A 124 4.15 -3.97 -7.03
N ARG A 125 4.47 -5.24 -6.85
CA ARG A 125 4.27 -6.23 -7.92
C ARG A 125 2.79 -6.43 -8.27
N ALA A 126 1.88 -6.43 -7.29
CA ALA A 126 0.45 -6.60 -7.54
C ALA A 126 -0.13 -5.40 -8.30
N SER A 127 0.27 -4.19 -7.94
CA SER A 127 -0.18 -2.95 -8.59
C SER A 127 0.27 -2.86 -10.05
N HIS A 128 1.55 -3.14 -10.33
CA HIS A 128 2.05 -3.22 -11.70
C HIS A 128 1.26 -4.24 -12.55
N ARG A 129 0.98 -5.42 -12.00
CA ARG A 129 0.18 -6.44 -12.69
C ARG A 129 -1.27 -6.04 -12.90
N ALA A 130 -1.82 -5.25 -11.99
CA ALA A 130 -3.17 -4.72 -12.09
C ALA A 130 -3.23 -3.47 -12.98
N GLY A 131 -2.09 -2.96 -13.47
CA GLY A 131 -2.04 -1.74 -14.26
C GLY A 131 -2.46 -0.49 -13.48
N ILE A 132 -2.19 -0.45 -12.17
CA ILE A 132 -2.42 0.73 -11.32
C ILE A 132 -1.10 1.26 -10.77
N ARG A 133 -1.11 2.51 -10.33
CA ARG A 133 0.08 3.14 -9.75
C ARG A 133 0.39 2.57 -8.36
N SER A 134 1.62 2.79 -7.91
CA SER A 134 2.14 2.16 -6.71
C SER A 134 3.00 3.11 -5.88
N ILE A 135 2.75 3.18 -4.57
CA ILE A 135 3.54 3.92 -3.60
C ILE A 135 4.18 2.92 -2.64
N LEU A 136 5.50 2.96 -2.51
CA LEU A 136 6.22 2.19 -1.50
C LEU A 136 6.42 3.03 -0.24
N VAL A 137 6.03 2.49 0.91
CA VAL A 137 6.27 3.11 2.22
C VAL A 137 7.37 2.39 3.01
N LYS A 138 7.94 3.05 4.03
CA LYS A 138 8.75 2.33 5.00
C LYS A 138 7.83 1.48 5.91
N PRO A 139 8.26 0.27 6.29
CA PRO A 139 7.48 -0.54 7.23
C PRO A 139 7.38 0.13 8.60
N LEU A 140 6.18 0.21 9.17
CA LEU A 140 5.94 0.83 10.48
C LEU A 140 6.74 0.17 11.62
N VAL A 141 6.94 -1.15 11.54
CA VAL A 141 7.79 -1.89 12.47
C VAL A 141 8.66 -2.89 11.73
N LYS A 142 9.90 -3.08 12.20
CA LYS A 142 10.79 -4.13 11.70
C LYS A 142 10.35 -5.47 12.29
N SER A 143 9.32 -6.11 11.73
CA SER A 143 8.87 -7.43 12.17
C SER A 143 9.69 -8.56 11.51
N ASP A 144 10.03 -9.57 12.31
CA ASP A 144 10.94 -10.67 11.99
C ASP A 144 10.19 -12.00 11.73
N ALA A 145 8.96 -11.93 11.17
CA ALA A 145 8.16 -13.12 10.91
C ALA A 145 8.83 -13.99 9.82
N TRP A 146 9.04 -15.29 10.07
CA TRP A 146 9.81 -16.19 9.18
C TRP A 146 9.32 -16.23 7.72
N VAL A 147 8.00 -16.10 7.47
CA VAL A 147 7.42 -16.00 6.11
C VAL A 147 7.92 -14.75 5.37
N THR A 148 8.22 -13.67 6.10
CA THR A 148 8.81 -12.46 5.53
C THR A 148 10.31 -12.63 5.25
N LYS A 149 11.07 -13.52 5.91
CA LYS A 149 12.54 -13.57 5.73
C LYS A 149 12.98 -13.92 4.31
N PHE A 150 12.35 -14.91 3.67
CA PHE A 150 12.63 -15.25 2.27
C PHE A 150 12.24 -14.12 1.32
N ASN A 151 11.06 -13.54 1.52
CA ASN A 151 10.61 -12.37 0.75
C ASN A 151 11.54 -11.17 0.95
N ARG A 152 11.97 -10.86 2.18
CA ARG A 152 12.90 -9.77 2.50
C ARG A 152 14.26 -9.99 1.86
N TRP A 153 14.76 -11.23 1.78
CA TRP A 153 15.99 -11.51 1.03
C TRP A 153 15.82 -11.28 -0.47
N ARG A 154 14.69 -11.70 -1.06
CA ARG A 154 14.38 -11.41 -2.47
C ARG A 154 14.21 -9.92 -2.71
N GLU A 155 13.59 -9.20 -1.78
CA GLU A 155 13.45 -7.75 -1.79
C GLU A 155 14.81 -7.07 -1.77
N ARG A 156 15.72 -7.43 -0.86
CA ARG A 156 17.07 -6.86 -0.83
C ARG A 156 17.82 -7.07 -2.15
N ARG A 157 17.66 -8.24 -2.77
CA ARG A 157 18.27 -8.51 -4.08
C ARG A 157 17.62 -7.68 -5.18
N MET A 158 16.31 -7.54 -5.17
CA MET A 158 15.60 -6.71 -6.15
C MET A 158 15.91 -5.23 -5.98
N TRP A 159 15.92 -4.75 -4.74
CA TRP A 159 16.31 -3.39 -4.36
C TRP A 159 17.67 -3.02 -4.95
N LYS A 160 18.70 -3.86 -4.73
CA LYS A 160 20.03 -3.66 -5.32
C LYS A 160 20.03 -3.64 -6.85
N LYS A 161 19.15 -4.42 -7.49
CA LYS A 161 19.02 -4.41 -8.95
C LYS A 161 18.36 -3.12 -9.44
N ILE A 162 17.32 -2.65 -8.75
CA ILE A 162 16.65 -1.38 -9.05
C ILE A 162 17.65 -0.23 -8.87
N GLU A 163 18.37 -0.19 -7.74
CA GLU A 163 19.37 0.86 -7.50
C GLU A 163 20.48 0.88 -8.55
N LYS A 164 20.94 -0.30 -8.97
CA LYS A 164 21.95 -0.41 -10.02
C LYS A 164 21.44 0.10 -11.38
N ALA A 165 20.15 -0.05 -11.66
CA ALA A 165 19.56 0.33 -12.95
C ALA A 165 19.09 1.80 -12.98
N TYR A 166 18.56 2.31 -11.87
CA TYR A 166 17.83 3.59 -11.81
C TYR A 166 18.44 4.61 -10.83
N GLY A 167 19.51 4.25 -10.12
CA GLY A 167 20.11 5.09 -9.09
C GLY A 167 19.49 4.88 -7.70
N PRO A 168 20.00 5.59 -6.68
CA PRO A 168 19.57 5.43 -5.29
C PRO A 168 18.08 5.75 -5.14
N MET A 169 17.38 4.90 -4.41
CA MET A 169 15.96 5.09 -4.12
C MET A 169 15.79 5.86 -2.80
N THR A 170 15.14 7.02 -2.86
CA THR A 170 14.93 7.91 -1.72
C THR A 170 13.46 7.96 -1.32
N PHE A 171 13.19 7.92 -0.02
CA PHE A 171 11.86 8.15 0.53
C PHE A 171 11.68 9.62 0.88
N ASN A 172 10.54 10.20 0.50
CA ASN A 172 10.21 11.60 0.73
C ASN A 172 9.02 11.75 1.68
N LYS A 173 8.80 12.97 2.19
CA LYS A 173 7.56 13.30 2.91
C LYS A 173 6.52 13.79 1.89
N GLY A 174 5.74 12.84 1.38
CA GLY A 174 4.79 13.06 0.30
C GLY A 174 5.35 12.65 -1.07
N ILE A 175 4.47 12.73 -2.09
CA ILE A 175 4.78 12.38 -3.47
C ILE A 175 5.09 13.61 -4.32
#